data_AF-A0A6I1K1D4-F1
#
_entry.id   AF-A0A6I1K1D4-F1
#
_cell.length_a   1.000
_cell.length_b   1.000
_cell.length_c   1.000
_cell.angle_alpha   90.00
_cell.angle_beta   90.00
_cell.angle_gamma   90.00
#
_symmetry.space_group_name_H-M   'P 1'
#
loop_
_entity.id
_entity.type
_entity.pdbx_description
1 polymer ?
#
loop_
_entity_poly.entity_id
_entity_poly.type
_entity_poly.pdbx_seq_one_letter_code
_entity_poly.pdbx_strand_id
1 'polypeptide(L)'
;MKPKLLLLCGLLSLVFMSGGCHTSPKAKTFLALADTARTVDAAMRVYATAAVAGKISAADQLKVDALHDRYRTAMQSAIRVARHDWTQPAPQSVLILATELLNTLQTLRL
;
A
#
# COMPACT_ATOMS: atom_id res chain seq x y z
N MET A 1 -65.61 -11.92 16.49
CA MET A 1 -64.73 -11.86 15.31
C MET A 1 -63.29 -12.08 15.76
N LYS A 2 -62.66 -13.18 15.32
CA LYS A 2 -61.20 -13.40 15.25
C LYS A 2 -60.73 -12.87 13.86
N PRO A 3 -59.43 -12.70 13.52
CA PRO A 3 -58.19 -12.67 14.31
C PRO A 3 -57.11 -11.65 13.77
N LYS A 4 -55.88 -11.74 14.29
CA LYS A 4 -54.56 -11.58 13.61
C LYS A 4 -53.77 -10.27 13.73
N LEU A 5 -52.53 -10.48 14.20
CA LEU A 5 -51.22 -9.97 13.74
C LEU A 5 -50.96 -8.46 13.78
N LEU A 6 -49.92 -8.10 14.55
CA LEU A 6 -48.81 -7.18 14.18
C LEU A 6 -47.95 -6.97 15.45
N LEU A 7 -47.39 -8.01 16.07
CA LEU A 7 -46.05 -8.56 15.75
C LEU A 7 -45.48 -8.09 14.41
N LEU A 8 -44.83 -6.91 14.38
CA LEU A 8 -43.72 -6.56 13.47
C LEU A 8 -43.38 -5.06 13.66
N CYS A 9 -42.51 -4.69 14.59
CA CYS A 9 -41.87 -3.36 14.53
C CYS A 9 -40.55 -3.23 15.31
N GLY A 10 -39.88 -4.37 15.58
CA GLY A 10 -38.68 -4.40 16.42
C GLY A 10 -37.43 -4.98 15.77
N LEU A 11 -37.39 -5.11 14.44
CA LEU A 11 -36.23 -5.66 13.71
C LEU A 11 -35.92 -4.79 12.48
N LEU A 12 -35.38 -3.60 12.72
CA LEU A 12 -34.82 -2.77 11.65
C LEU A 12 -33.47 -2.15 12.06
N SER A 13 -32.62 -2.95 12.70
CA SER A 13 -31.25 -2.57 13.07
C SER A 13 -30.23 -3.51 12.43
N LEU A 14 -30.38 -3.77 11.13
CA LEU A 14 -29.39 -4.53 10.36
C LEU A 14 -29.16 -3.90 8.98
N VAL A 15 -28.77 -2.63 8.97
CA VAL A 15 -28.16 -1.98 7.81
C VAL A 15 -26.82 -1.42 8.25
N PHE A 16 -25.92 -2.31 8.65
CA PHE A 16 -24.51 -1.99 8.80
C PHE A 16 -23.72 -2.95 7.92
N MET A 17 -22.83 -2.38 7.10
CA MET A 17 -21.73 -3.04 6.41
C MET A 17 -22.06 -3.81 5.12
N SER A 18 -22.37 -3.08 4.06
CA SER A 18 -21.86 -3.43 2.72
C SER A 18 -21.68 -2.20 1.83
N GLY A 19 -21.18 -1.12 2.41
CA GLY A 19 -20.46 -0.09 1.66
C GLY A 19 -19.05 -0.58 1.33
N GLY A 20 -18.95 -1.72 0.66
CA GLY A 20 -17.71 -2.18 0.05
C GLY A 20 -17.39 -1.24 -1.09
N CYS A 21 -16.74 -0.11 -0.77
CA CYS A 21 -16.05 0.69 -1.76
C CYS A 21 -14.88 -0.16 -2.28
N HIS A 22 -15.18 -1.08 -3.21
CA HIS A 22 -14.21 -1.68 -4.10
C HIS A 22 -13.73 -0.59 -5.05
N THR A 23 -12.93 0.34 -4.52
CA THR A 23 -11.86 0.86 -5.34
C THR A 23 -10.94 -0.33 -5.55
N SER A 24 -11.10 -1.01 -6.70
CA SER A 24 -10.02 -1.82 -7.26
C SER A 24 -8.76 -0.99 -7.06
N PRO A 25 -7.69 -1.52 -6.44
CA PRO A 25 -6.47 -0.76 -6.25
C PRO A 25 -6.05 -0.35 -7.66
N LYS A 26 -6.31 0.92 -8.01
CA LYS A 26 -5.82 1.50 -9.25
C LYS A 26 -4.34 1.20 -9.19
N ALA A 27 -3.84 0.45 -10.15
CA ALA A 27 -2.41 0.23 -10.30
C ALA A 27 -1.78 1.60 -10.07
N LYS A 28 -1.01 1.77 -8.99
CA LYS A 28 -0.47 3.07 -8.61
C LYS A 28 0.28 3.55 -9.85
N THR A 29 -0.29 4.51 -10.58
CA THR A 29 0.28 4.94 -11.84
C THR A 29 1.47 5.82 -11.49
N PHE A 30 2.60 5.17 -11.32
CA PHE A 30 3.88 5.81 -11.11
C PHE A 30 4.31 6.46 -12.41
N LEU A 31 3.95 7.73 -12.60
CA LEU A 31 4.24 8.44 -13.84
C LEU A 31 5.70 8.88 -13.91
N ALA A 32 6.28 9.30 -12.79
CA ALA A 32 7.65 9.82 -12.72
C ALA A 32 8.50 9.16 -11.63
N LEU A 33 9.83 9.28 -11.77
CA LEU A 33 10.80 8.89 -10.74
C LEU A 33 10.50 9.56 -9.40
N ALA A 34 10.17 10.85 -9.40
CA ALA A 34 9.82 11.60 -8.19
C ALA A 34 8.60 11.00 -7.47
N ASP A 35 7.52 10.70 -8.19
CA ASP A 35 6.28 10.19 -7.60
C ASP A 35 6.47 8.80 -7.01
N THR A 36 7.27 7.99 -7.70
CA THR A 36 7.67 6.65 -7.21
C THR A 36 8.45 6.76 -5.91
N ALA A 37 9.47 7.63 -5.86
CA ALA A 37 10.27 7.86 -4.66
C ALA A 37 9.41 8.33 -3.48
N ARG A 38 8.60 9.39 -3.69
CA ARG A 38 7.74 9.95 -2.63
C ARG A 38 6.78 8.90 -2.06
N THR A 39 6.21 8.05 -2.92
CA THR A 39 5.26 7.02 -2.49
C THR A 39 5.93 5.94 -1.65
N VAL A 40 7.11 5.48 -2.07
CA VAL A 40 7.88 4.48 -1.32
C VAL A 40 8.36 5.08 0.00
N ASP A 41 8.91 6.30 0.00
CA ASP A 41 9.38 6.97 1.21
C ASP A 41 8.27 7.15 2.24
N ALA A 42 7.06 7.53 1.80
CA ALA A 42 5.92 7.65 2.70
C ALA A 42 5.57 6.31 3.37
N ALA A 43 5.57 5.21 2.62
CA ALA A 43 5.31 3.89 3.17
C ALA A 43 6.43 3.40 4.10
N MET A 44 7.69 3.65 3.75
CA MET A 44 8.84 3.30 4.58
C MET A 44 8.87 4.06 5.90
N ARG A 45 8.39 5.31 5.95
CA ARG A 45 8.23 6.06 7.22
C ARG A 45 7.21 5.41 8.16
N VAL A 46 6.08 4.96 7.61
CA VAL A 46 5.05 4.23 8.40
C VAL A 46 5.63 2.92 8.91
N TYR A 47 6.30 2.15 8.03
CA TYR A 47 7.01 0.94 8.39
C TYR A 47 8.04 1.16 9.50
N ALA A 48 8.90 2.17 9.38
CA ALA A 48 9.92 2.47 10.38
C ALA A 48 9.31 2.76 11.76
N THR A 49 8.19 3.48 11.79
CA THR A 49 7.44 3.74 13.03
C THR A 49 6.93 2.43 13.65
N ALA A 50 6.38 1.52 12.85
CA ALA A 50 5.91 0.22 13.32
C ALA A 50 7.06 -0.69 13.78
N ALA A 51 8.19 -0.68 13.08
CA ALA A 51 9.38 -1.46 13.42
C ALA A 51 9.98 -1.01 14.76
N VAL A 52 10.11 0.31 14.98
CA VAL A 52 10.56 0.87 16.27
C VAL A 52 9.59 0.56 17.40
N ALA A 53 8.28 0.50 17.10
CA ALA A 53 7.26 0.09 18.06
C ALA A 53 7.24 -1.43 18.34
N GLY A 54 8.16 -2.21 17.75
CA GLY A 54 8.24 -3.66 17.95
C GLY A 54 7.12 -4.45 17.28
N LYS A 55 6.38 -3.84 16.35
CA LYS A 55 5.23 -4.48 15.67
C LYS A 55 5.64 -5.38 14.49
N ILE A 56 6.92 -5.34 14.10
CA ILE A 56 7.43 -6.04 12.93
C ILE A 56 8.45 -7.09 13.37
N SER A 57 8.25 -8.34 12.92
CA SER A 57 9.17 -9.43 13.23
C SER A 57 10.54 -9.21 12.58
N ALA A 58 11.62 -9.76 13.16
CA ALA A 58 12.95 -9.68 12.58
C ALA A 58 13.02 -10.31 11.16
N ALA A 59 12.24 -11.37 10.92
CA ALA A 59 12.15 -12.00 9.60
C ALA A 59 11.51 -11.08 8.56
N ASP A 60 10.43 -10.37 8.93
CA ASP A 60 9.79 -9.38 8.06
C ASP A 60 10.69 -8.18 7.81
N GLN A 61 11.45 -7.75 8.82
CA GLN A 61 12.42 -6.66 8.67
C GLN A 61 13.49 -7.01 7.62
N LEU A 62 14.07 -8.21 7.72
CA LEU A 62 15.04 -8.70 6.72
C LEU A 62 14.46 -8.74 5.31
N LYS A 63 13.19 -9.17 5.16
CA LYS A 63 12.52 -9.21 3.86
C LYS A 63 12.32 -7.80 3.29
N VAL A 64 11.85 -6.86 4.12
CA VAL A 64 11.66 -5.46 3.71
C VAL A 64 12.99 -4.81 3.36
N ASP A 65 14.04 -5.01 4.14
CA ASP A 65 15.36 -4.44 3.92
C ASP A 65 15.97 -4.93 2.60
N ALA A 66 15.95 -6.25 2.36
CA ALA A 66 16.46 -6.82 1.12
C ALA A 66 15.73 -6.28 -0.12
N LEU A 67 14.42 -6.11 -0.04
CA LEU A 67 13.61 -5.58 -1.14
C LEU A 67 13.82 -4.07 -1.32
N HIS A 68 13.92 -3.32 -0.23
CA HIS A 68 14.19 -1.89 -0.24
C HIS A 68 15.57 -1.58 -0.83
N ASP A 69 16.60 -2.37 -0.53
CA ASP A 69 17.94 -2.18 -1.10
C ASP A 69 17.97 -2.43 -2.61
N ARG A 70 17.25 -3.45 -3.10
CA ARG A 70 17.08 -3.70 -4.54
C ARG A 70 16.36 -2.53 -5.21
N TYR A 71 15.28 -2.04 -4.61
CA TYR A 71 14.57 -0.85 -5.07
C TYR A 71 15.49 0.38 -5.13
N ARG A 72 16.24 0.67 -4.06
CA ARG A 72 17.16 1.82 -4.00
C ARG A 72 18.22 1.75 -5.09
N THR A 73 18.80 0.58 -5.30
CA THR A 73 19.82 0.35 -6.35
C THR A 73 19.24 0.61 -7.74
N ALA A 74 18.05 0.08 -8.03
CA ALA A 74 17.37 0.30 -9.30
C ALA A 74 17.00 1.77 -9.50
N MET A 75 16.46 2.43 -8.47
CA MET A 75 16.08 3.84 -8.49
C MET A 75 17.30 4.74 -8.73
N GLN A 76 18.41 4.52 -8.03
CA GLN A 76 19.65 5.28 -8.24
C GLN A 76 20.18 5.11 -9.67
N SER A 77 20.09 3.90 -10.22
CA SER A 77 20.49 3.64 -11.60
C SER A 77 19.58 4.38 -12.59
N ALA A 78 18.28 4.38 -12.35
CA ALA A 78 17.31 5.09 -13.17
C ALA A 78 17.53 6.62 -13.13
N ILE A 79 17.81 7.19 -11.96
CA ILE A 79 18.12 8.61 -11.80
C ILE A 79 19.38 8.98 -12.58
N ARG A 80 20.43 8.14 -12.54
CA ARG A 80 21.64 8.37 -13.33
C ARG A 80 21.37 8.34 -14.84
N VAL A 81 20.59 7.36 -15.30
CA VAL A 81 20.19 7.25 -16.72
C VAL A 81 19.34 8.46 -17.15
N ALA A 82 18.44 8.91 -16.28
CA ALA A 82 17.65 10.12 -16.47
C ALA A 82 18.45 11.43 -16.30
N ARG A 83 19.77 11.36 -16.07
CA ARG A 83 20.65 12.52 -15.85
C ARG A 83 20.15 13.44 -14.74
N HIS A 84 19.64 12.84 -13.66
CA HIS A 84 19.00 13.53 -12.53
C HIS A 84 17.71 14.30 -12.86
N ASP A 85 17.10 14.09 -14.02
CA ASP A 85 15.76 14.58 -14.30
C ASP A 85 14.70 13.66 -13.66
N TRP A 86 14.17 14.10 -12.53
CA TRP A 86 13.19 13.37 -11.74
C TRP A 86 11.77 13.37 -12.34
N THR A 87 11.54 14.17 -13.38
CA THR A 87 10.26 14.21 -14.10
C THR A 87 10.16 13.10 -15.14
N GLN A 88 11.29 12.45 -15.48
CA GLN A 88 11.32 11.34 -16.41
C GLN A 88 10.48 10.16 -15.90
N PRO A 89 9.89 9.38 -16.84
CA PRO A 89 9.20 8.16 -16.49
C PRO A 89 10.09 7.19 -15.72
N ALA A 90 9.53 6.61 -14.65
CA ALA A 90 10.23 5.59 -13.90
C ALA A 90 10.33 4.30 -14.76
N PRO A 91 11.53 3.71 -14.92
CA PRO A 91 11.68 2.47 -15.66
C PRO A 91 10.86 1.34 -15.03
N GLN A 92 10.38 0.41 -15.87
CA GLN A 92 9.55 -0.72 -15.43
C GLN A 92 10.15 -1.52 -14.27
N SER A 93 11.49 -1.69 -14.24
CA SER A 93 12.18 -2.38 -13.16
C SER A 93 12.03 -1.67 -11.80
N VAL A 94 12.08 -0.34 -11.78
CA VAL A 94 11.83 0.47 -10.59
C VAL A 94 10.38 0.32 -10.15
N LEU A 95 9.44 0.33 -11.10
CA LEU A 95 8.01 0.19 -10.81
C LEU A 95 7.65 -1.17 -10.20
N ILE A 96 8.23 -2.25 -10.74
CA ILE A 96 8.04 -3.61 -10.22
C ILE A 96 8.52 -3.67 -8.77
N LEU A 97 9.74 -3.21 -8.50
CA LEU A 97 10.32 -3.23 -7.15
C LEU A 97 9.56 -2.34 -6.17
N ALA A 98 9.14 -1.14 -6.61
CA ALA A 98 8.30 -0.26 -5.79
C ALA A 98 6.96 -0.91 -5.45
N THR A 99 6.32 -1.55 -6.44
CA THR A 99 5.04 -2.24 -6.24
C THR A 99 5.19 -3.43 -5.30
N GLU A 100 6.22 -4.26 -5.51
CA GLU A 100 6.52 -5.40 -4.64
C GLU A 100 6.77 -4.95 -3.18
N LEU A 101 7.52 -3.86 -3.01
CA LEU A 101 7.80 -3.29 -1.69
C LEU A 101 6.53 -2.79 -1.02
N LEU A 102 5.72 -2.00 -1.72
CA LEU A 102 4.48 -1.47 -1.19
C LEU A 102 3.48 -2.58 -0.84
N ASN A 103 3.37 -3.61 -1.68
CA ASN A 103 2.52 -4.76 -1.39
C ASN A 103 3.04 -5.52 -0.16
N THR A 104 4.35 -5.71 -0.04
CA THR A 104 4.95 -6.33 1.15
C THR A 104 4.61 -5.53 2.40
N LEU A 105 4.78 -4.20 2.38
CA LEU A 105 4.42 -3.34 3.51
C LEU A 105 2.92 -3.40 3.84
N GLN A 106 2.04 -3.49 2.85
CA GLN A 106 0.60 -3.65 3.08
C GLN A 106 0.26 -4.98 3.76
N THR A 107 0.98 -6.07 3.46
CA THR A 107 0.75 -7.36 4.13
C THR A 107 1.11 -7.34 5.62
N LEU A 108 1.98 -6.42 6.04
CA LEU A 108 2.38 -6.24 7.44
C LEU A 108 1.33 -5.52 8.31
N ARG A 109 0.22 -5.05 7.72
CA ARG A 109 -0.88 -4.33 8.43
C ARG A 109 -0.36 -3.20 9.33
N LEU A 110 0.50 -2.35 8.75
CA LEU A 110 1.13 -1.20 9.39
C LEU A 110 0.13 -0.14 9.85
#